data_AF-G8ZT94-F1
#
_entry.id   AF-G8ZT94-F1
#
_cell.length_a   1.000
_cell.length_b   1.000
_cell.length_c   1.000
_cell.angle_alpha   90.00
_cell.angle_beta   90.00
_cell.angle_gamma   90.00
#
_symmetry.space_group_name_H-M   'P 1'
#
loop_
_entity.id
_entity.type
_entity.pdbx_description
1 polymer ?
#
loop_
_entity_poly.entity_id
_entity_poly.type
_entity_poly.pdbx_seq_one_letter_code
_entity_poly.pdbx_strand_id
1 'polypeptide(L)' 'MGRHYVEEHVVNELRKCCAKEEEPNKAEGLLLSCLYQELLRKVLKVAQLQAQLEGSREIQPYNVESAVETVMEG' A
#
# COMPACT_ATOMS: atom_id res chain seq x y z
N MET A 1 6.40 -13.31 -6.32
CA MET A 1 7.26 -12.13 -6.59
C MET A 1 8.22 -11.95 -5.42
N GLY A 2 9.50 -11.71 -5.68
CA GLY A 2 10.52 -11.54 -4.63
C GLY A 2 10.48 -10.15 -3.99
N ARG A 3 10.90 -10.03 -2.72
CA ARG A 3 10.90 -8.76 -1.97
C ARG A 3 11.68 -7.63 -2.67
N HIS A 4 12.75 -7.98 -3.39
CA HIS A 4 13.53 -7.02 -4.18
C HIS A 4 12.74 -6.33 -5.30
N TYR A 5 11.74 -6.99 -5.88
CA TYR A 5 10.91 -6.38 -6.92
C TYR A 5 9.99 -5.30 -6.36
N VAL A 6 9.47 -5.51 -5.15
CA VAL A 6 8.62 -4.53 -4.46
C VAL A 6 9.46 -3.33 -4.03
N GLU A 7 10.68 -3.57 -3.56
CA GLU A 7 11.66 -2.53 -3.22
C GLU A 7 11.96 -1.61 -4.40
N GLU A 8 12.36 -2.19 -5.53
CA GLU A 8 12.67 -1.42 -6.73
C GLU A 8 11.45 -0.65 -7.25
N HIS A 9 10.25 -1.25 -7.18
CA HIS A 9 9.01 -0.60 -7.60
C HIS A 9 8.65 0.59 -6.71
N VAL A 10 8.64 0.42 -5.38
CA VAL A 10 8.28 1.48 -4.43
C VAL A 10 9.26 2.65 -4.51
N VAL A 11 10.56 2.38 -4.59
CA VAL A 11 11.58 3.43 -4.74
C VAL A 11 11.39 4.20 -6.04
N ASN A 12 11.08 3.52 -7.15
CA ASN A 12 10.83 4.17 -8.43
C ASN A 12 9.56 5.03 -8.43
N GLU A 13 8.47 4.59 -7.79
CA GLU A 13 7.26 5.40 -7.66
C GLU A 13 7.49 6.61 -6.73
N LEU A 14 8.24 6.44 -5.64
CA LEU A 14 8.64 7.55 -4.76
C LEU A 14 9.47 8.60 -5.51
N ARG A 15 10.42 8.19 -6.37
CA ARG A 15 11.19 9.12 -7.22
C ARG A 15 10.30 9.94 -8.16
N LYS A 16 9.22 9.34 -8.68
CA LYS A 16 8.27 10.03 -9.57
C LYS A 16 7.41 11.05 -8.82
N CYS A 17 7.03 10.73 -7.58
CA CYS A 17 6.17 11.59 -6.76
C CYS A 17 6.96 12.68 -6.01
N CYS A 18 8.18 12.38 -5.57
CA CYS A 18 9.02 13.25 -4.74
C CYS A 18 10.30 13.60 -5.48
N ALA A 19 10.22 14.53 -6.43
CA ALA A 19 11.31 14.92 -7.33
C ALA A 19 12.56 15.56 -6.64
N LYS A 20 12.69 15.49 -5.31
CA LYS A 20 13.73 16.18 -4.53
C LYS A 20 14.29 15.44 -3.31
N GLU A 21 13.90 14.19 -3.04
CA GLU A 21 14.46 13.46 -1.89
C GLU A 21 15.74 12.70 -2.27
N GLU A 22 16.68 12.62 -1.33
CA GLU A 22 17.86 11.76 -1.44
C GLU A 22 17.43 10.32 -1.72
N GLU A 23 18.17 9.63 -2.58
CA GLU A 23 17.88 8.24 -2.89
C GLU A 23 18.00 7.40 -1.61
N PRO A 24 16.95 6.65 -1.21
CA PRO A 24 16.98 5.88 0.01
C PRO A 24 18.12 4.87 -0.06
N ASN A 25 18.92 4.81 1.00
CA ASN A 25 19.95 3.79 1.10
C ASN A 25 19.30 2.39 1.20
N LYS A 26 20.11 1.33 1.09
CA LYS A 26 19.60 -0.04 1.07
C LYS A 26 18.74 -0.41 2.30
N ALA A 27 19.05 0.12 3.48
CA ALA A 27 18.26 -0.14 4.67
C ALA A 27 16.91 0.59 4.62
N GLU A 28 16.90 1.83 4.14
CA GLU A 28 15.70 2.64 3.93
C GLU A 28 14.80 2.04 2.85
N GLY A 29 15.35 1.57 1.73
CA GLY A 29 14.60 0.89 0.67
C GLY A 29 13.88 -0.37 1.18
N LEU A 30 14.59 -1.20 1.97
CA LEU A 30 13.99 -2.36 2.62
C LEU A 30 12.88 -1.97 3.61
N LEU A 31 13.10 -0.93 4.42
CA LEU A 31 12.09 -0.45 5.37
C LEU A 31 10.84 0.06 4.65
N LEU A 32 11.01 0.88 3.62
CA LEU A 32 9.91 1.39 2.79
C LEU A 32 9.11 0.25 2.15
N SER A 33 9.78 -0.79 1.66
CA SER A 33 9.14 -1.97 1.10
C SER A 33 8.27 -2.71 2.13
N CYS A 34 8.78 -2.86 3.35
CA CYS A 34 8.05 -3.48 4.44
C CYS A 34 6.82 -2.64 4.83
N LEU A 35 7.00 -1.33 5.00
CA LEU A 35 5.91 -0.40 5.34
C LEU A 35 4.83 -0.38 4.26
N TYR A 36 5.23 -0.36 2.99
CA TYR A 36 4.31 -0.44 1.85
C TYR A 36 3.49 -1.73 1.86
N GLN A 37 4.13 -2.89 2.09
CA GLN A 37 3.42 -4.16 2.18
C GLN A 37 2.45 -4.22 3.37
N GLU A 38 2.84 -3.70 4.53
CA GLU A 38 1.97 -3.63 5.71
C GLU A 38 0.77 -2.71 5.47
N LEU A 39 1.00 -1.55 4.86
CA LEU A 39 -0.06 -0.63 4.48
C LEU A 39 -1.06 -1.27 3.52
N LEU A 40 -0.58 -1.95 2.47
CA LEU A 40 -1.43 -2.69 1.54
C LEU A 40 -2.27 -3.75 2.25
N ARG A 41 -1.67 -4.51 3.18
CA ARG A 41 -2.42 -5.50 3.99
C ARG A 41 -3.50 -4.85 4.83
N LYS A 42 -3.21 -3.69 5.44
CA LYS A 42 -4.18 -2.94 6.25
C LYS A 42 -5.36 -2.47 5.40
N VAL A 43 -5.10 -1.86 4.24
CA VAL A 43 -6.14 -1.43 3.29
C VAL A 43 -7.00 -2.60 2.84
N LEU A 44 -6.38 -3.70 2.39
CA LEU A 44 -7.11 -4.87 1.91
C LEU A 44 -7.99 -5.52 3.00
N LYS A 45 -7.51 -5.51 4.26
CA LYS A 45 -8.29 -6.02 5.38
C LYS A 45 -9.53 -5.17 5.66
N VAL A 46 -9.43 -3.84 5.57
CA VAL A 46 -10.57 -2.94 5.73
C VAL A 46 -11.55 -3.10 4.56
N ALA A 47 -11.05 -3.14 3.32
CA ALA A 47 -11.88 -3.34 2.13
C ALA A 47 -12.65 -4.67 2.19
N GLN A 48 -12.00 -5.73 2.70
CA GLN A 48 -12.65 -7.02 2.92
C GLN A 48 -13.76 -6.96 3.97
N LEU A 49 -13.56 -6.23 5.06
CA LEU A 49 -14.60 -6.04 6.08
C LEU A 49 -15.81 -5.29 5.50
N GLN A 50 -15.57 -4.25 4.70
CA GLN A 50 -16.63 -3.49 4.05
C GLN A 50 -17.44 -4.35 3.07
N ALA A 51 -16.78 -5.12 2.20
CA ALA A 51 -17.45 -6.07 1.30
C ALA A 51 -18.29 -7.10 2.08
N GLN A 52 -17.78 -7.59 3.22
CA GLN A 52 -18.51 -8.53 4.08
C GLN A 52 -19.76 -7.89 4.71
N LEU A 53 -19.69 -6.63 5.13
CA LEU A 53 -20.84 -5.89 5.68
C LEU A 53 -21.96 -5.71 4.65
N GLU A 54 -21.60 -5.63 3.37
CA GLU A 54 -22.52 -5.55 2.24
C GLU A 54 -23.04 -6.93 1.79
N GLY A 55 -22.59 -8.01 2.44
CA GLY A 55 -22.94 -9.39 2.08
C GLY A 55 -22.22 -9.90 0.83
N SER A 56 -21.20 -9.19 0.35
CA SER A 56 -20.36 -9.60 -0.77
C SER A 56 -19.18 -10.46 -0.30
N ARG A 57 -18.79 -11.44 -1.12
CA ARG A 57 -17.54 -12.21 -0.95
C ARG A 57 -16.39 -11.65 -1.77
N GLU A 58 -16.68 -10.71 -2.67
CA GLU A 58 -15.72 -10.09 -3.56
C GLU A 58 -15.53 -8.63 -3.17
N ILE A 59 -14.26 -8.22 -3.10
CA ILE A 59 -13.89 -6.83 -2.86
C ILE A 59 -14.10 -6.06 -4.15
N GLN A 60 -15.01 -5.09 -4.12
CA GLN A 60 -15.27 -4.20 -5.25
C GLN A 60 -14.36 -2.96 -5.18
N PRO A 61 -14.14 -2.26 -6.32
CA PRO A 61 -13.29 -1.07 -6.35
C PRO A 61 -13.65 -0.01 -5.30
N TYR A 62 -14.94 0.25 -5.08
CA TYR A 62 -15.40 1.24 -4.10
C TYR A 62 -15.09 0.84 -2.64
N ASN A 63 -15.00 -0.46 -2.32
CA ASN A 63 -14.54 -0.91 -1.00
C ASN A 63 -13.05 -0.59 -0.81
N VAL A 64 -12.24 -0.63 -1.89
CA VAL A 64 -10.82 -0.26 -1.80
C VAL A 64 -10.67 1.25 -1.62
N GLU A 65 -11.41 2.05 -2.38
CA GLU A 65 -11.40 3.51 -2.27
C GLU A 65 -11.77 3.96 -0.84
N SER A 66 -12.89 3.47 -0.31
CA SER A 66 -13.32 3.78 1.06
C SER A 66 -12.34 3.26 2.12
N ALA A 67 -11.73 2.09 1.91
CA ALA A 67 -10.72 1.56 2.81
C ALA A 67 -9.45 2.40 2.84
N VAL A 68 -9.03 2.97 1.70
CA VAL A 68 -7.88 3.89 1.65
C VAL A 68 -8.17 5.14 2.47
N GLU A 69 -9.33 5.78 2.28
CA GLU A 69 -9.76 6.94 3.08
C GLU A 69 -9.73 6.59 4.57
N THR A 70 -10.36 5.48 4.95
CA THR A 70 -10.42 5.01 6.34
C THR A 70 -9.03 4.76 6.95
N VAL A 71 -8.10 4.21 6.18
CA VAL A 71 -6.76 3.84 6.67
C VAL A 71 -5.81 5.04 6.75
N MET A 72 -5.99 6.02 5.87
CA MET A 72 -5.09 7.18 5.74
C MET A 72 -5.57 8.41 6.52
N GLU A 73 -6.88 8.56 6.74
CA GLU A 73 -7.48 9.68 7.48
C GLU A 73 -7.70 9.38 8.98
N GLY A 74 -7.49 8.13 9.40
CA GLY A 74 -7.54 7.70 10.81
C GLY A 74 -6.21 7.82 11.53
#